data_AF-A0ABD5WD45-F1
#
_entry.id   AF-A0ABD5WD45-F1
#
_cell.length_a   1.000
_cell.length_b   1.000
_cell.length_c   1.000
_cell.angle_alpha   90.00
_cell.angle_beta   90.00
_cell.angle_gamma   90.00
#
_symmetry.space_group_name_H-M   'P 1'
#
loop_
_entity.id
_entity.type
_entity.pdbx_description
1 polymer ?
#
loop_
_entity_poly.entity_id
_entity_poly.type
_entity_poly.pdbx_seq_one_letter_code
_entity_poly.pdbx_strand_id
1 'polypeptide(L)'
;MEWSDLSLETTPFDEREFTQLWLLATALYGVGDVVTTIALIEYVPEIDEGNLLMATAVEQFGLLGLVGLKVVVFMLCIWVSLWGARDGDAVVYYLSPALLAVAGAFTTVYNLWLLFGVT
;
A
#
# COMPACT_ATOMS: atom_id res chain seq x y z
N MET A 1 7.06 9.21 22.76
CA MET A 1 6.13 8.23 22.19
C MET A 1 5.88 7.22 23.29
N GLU A 2 4.71 7.35 23.91
CA GLU A 2 4.31 6.54 25.05
C GLU A 2 3.56 5.31 24.51
N TRP A 3 3.60 4.16 25.20
CA TRP A 3 2.95 2.94 24.69
C TRP A 3 1.43 3.09 24.52
N SER A 4 0.83 3.97 25.33
CA SER A 4 -0.56 4.40 25.22
C SER A 4 -0.88 5.08 23.88
N ASP A 5 0.11 5.70 23.22
CA ASP A 5 -0.08 6.26 21.89
C ASP A 5 -0.37 5.14 20.87
N LEU A 6 0.27 3.97 20.97
CA LEU A 6 0.13 2.88 20.00
C LEU A 6 -1.10 1.99 20.22
N SER A 7 -1.93 2.30 21.23
CA SER A 7 -3.09 1.50 21.61
C SER A 7 -4.40 2.13 21.15
N LEU A 8 -5.40 1.30 20.85
CA LEU A 8 -6.78 1.72 20.55
C LEU A 8 -7.70 1.65 21.78
N GLU A 9 -7.22 1.14 22.91
CA GLU A 9 -8.01 0.88 24.14
C GLU A 9 -8.74 2.12 24.68
N THR A 10 -8.24 3.33 24.39
CA THR A 10 -8.79 4.61 24.84
C THR A 10 -9.60 5.34 23.76
N THR A 11 -9.76 4.73 22.58
CA THR A 11 -10.46 5.29 21.42
C THR A 11 -11.85 4.67 21.24
N PRO A 12 -12.76 5.28 20.47
CA PRO A 12 -14.07 4.69 20.21
C PRO A 12 -14.04 3.52 19.20
N PHE A 13 -12.87 3.13 18.68
CA PHE A 13 -12.73 2.16 17.59
C PHE A 13 -12.27 0.79 18.08
N ASP A 14 -12.70 -0.28 17.39
CA ASP A 14 -12.41 -1.67 17.75
C ASP A 14 -11.07 -2.15 17.17
N GLU A 15 -10.30 -2.89 17.96
CA GLU A 15 -8.99 -3.43 17.55
C GLU A 15 -9.09 -4.49 16.46
N ARG A 16 -10.16 -5.29 16.47
CA ARG A 16 -10.37 -6.35 15.48
C ARG A 16 -10.72 -5.75 14.14
N GLU A 17 -11.58 -4.74 14.13
CA GLU A 17 -11.91 -3.97 12.93
C GLU A 17 -10.66 -3.30 12.34
N PHE A 18 -9.87 -2.61 13.17
CA PHE A 18 -8.59 -2.03 12.75
C PHE A 18 -7.69 -3.08 12.09
N THR A 19 -7.51 -4.22 12.76
CA THR A 19 -6.69 -5.33 12.25
C THR A 19 -7.20 -5.84 10.91
N GLN A 20 -8.51 -5.97 10.71
CA GLN A 20 -9.10 -6.44 9.45
C GLN A 20 -8.87 -5.45 8.31
N LEU A 21 -9.06 -4.15 8.55
CA LEU A 21 -8.82 -3.09 7.57
C LEU A 21 -7.35 -3.08 7.12
N TRP A 22 -6.43 -3.17 8.08
CA TRP A 22 -4.99 -3.18 7.80
C TRP A 22 -4.51 -4.49 7.18
N LEU A 23 -5.14 -5.63 7.50
CA LEU A 23 -4.88 -6.89 6.82
C LEU A 23 -5.31 -6.82 5.34
N LEU A 24 -6.48 -6.25 5.06
CA LEU A 24 -6.95 -6.05 3.68
C LEU A 24 -6.04 -5.09 2.91
N ALA A 25 -5.66 -3.96 3.51
CA ALA A 25 -4.71 -3.02 2.92
C ALA A 25 -3.35 -3.70 2.66
N THR A 26 -2.85 -4.51 3.59
CA THR A 26 -1.61 -5.28 3.41
C THR A 26 -1.74 -6.26 2.25
N ALA A 27 -2.85 -6.98 2.13
CA ALA A 27 -3.06 -7.96 1.07
C ALA A 27 -3.10 -7.29 -0.31
N LEU A 28 -3.74 -6.14 -0.44
CA LEU A 28 -3.92 -5.45 -1.72
C LEU A 28 -2.72 -4.56 -2.09
N TYR A 29 -2.36 -3.62 -1.22
CA TYR A 29 -1.29 -2.63 -1.48
C TYR A 29 0.11 -3.15 -1.20
N GLY A 30 0.23 -4.04 -0.23
CA GLY A 30 1.48 -4.72 0.09
C GLY A 30 1.69 -5.87 -0.87
N VAL A 31 1.03 -7.00 -0.62
CA VAL A 31 1.31 -8.27 -1.30
C VAL A 31 0.91 -8.23 -2.78
N GLY A 32 -0.35 -7.95 -3.08
CA GLY A 32 -0.87 -8.00 -4.45
C GLY A 32 -0.12 -7.06 -5.39
N ASP A 33 -0.06 -5.79 -5.02
CA ASP A 33 0.60 -4.75 -5.81
C ASP A 33 2.12 -5.02 -5.97
N VAL A 34 2.85 -5.37 -4.89
CA VAL A 34 4.29 -5.66 -5.00
C VAL A 34 4.55 -6.89 -5.87
N VAL A 35 3.85 -8.00 -5.63
CA VAL A 35 4.08 -9.24 -6.38
C VAL A 35 3.74 -9.06 -7.86
N THR A 36 2.62 -8.39 -8.17
CA THR A 36 2.23 -8.13 -9.57
C THR A 36 3.15 -7.14 -10.25
N THR A 37 3.68 -6.14 -9.53
CA THR A 37 4.66 -5.20 -10.08
C THR A 37 5.99 -5.90 -10.39
N ILE A 38 6.47 -6.77 -9.49
CA ILE A 38 7.68 -7.58 -9.74
C ILE A 38 7.46 -8.50 -10.94
N ALA A 39 6.33 -9.21 -10.99
CA ALA A 39 6.02 -10.09 -12.12
C ALA A 39 5.96 -9.30 -13.44
N LEU A 40 5.37 -8.11 -13.44
CA LEU A 40 5.30 -7.27 -14.62
C LEU A 40 6.70 -6.87 -15.12
N ILE A 41 7.59 -6.46 -14.21
CA ILE A 41 8.98 -6.08 -14.54
C ILE A 41 9.78 -7.28 -15.05
N GLU A 42 9.62 -8.46 -14.45
CA GLU A 42 10.38 -9.65 -14.84
C GLU A 42 9.91 -10.28 -16.16
N TYR A 43 8.61 -10.26 -16.45
CA TYR A 43 8.02 -10.99 -17.56
C TYR A 43 7.66 -10.13 -18.78
N VAL A 44 7.57 -8.79 -18.66
CA VAL A 44 7.19 -7.90 -19.77
C VAL A 44 8.33 -6.92 -20.10
N PRO A 45 9.32 -7.34 -20.93
CA PRO A 45 10.46 -6.50 -21.28
C PRO A 45 10.09 -5.23 -22.06
N GLU A 46 8.94 -5.21 -22.73
CA GLU A 46 8.45 -4.05 -23.52
C GLU A 46 8.02 -2.85 -22.66
N ILE A 47 7.82 -3.03 -21.35
CA ILE A 47 7.48 -1.93 -20.43
C ILE A 47 8.69 -1.03 -20.14
N ASP A 48 9.91 -1.54 -20.34
CA ASP A 48 11.16 -0.79 -20.20
C ASP A 48 11.26 0.33 -21.28
N GLU A 49 10.59 0.17 -22.43
CA GLU A 49 10.58 1.16 -23.51
C GLU A 49 9.46 2.22 -23.37
N GLY A 50 8.38 1.92 -22.61
CA GLY A 50 7.14 2.72 -22.63
C GLY A 50 6.91 3.63 -21.41
N ASN A 51 7.47 3.33 -20.24
CA ASN A 51 7.18 4.06 -19.01
C ASN A 51 8.45 4.63 -18.37
N LEU A 52 8.94 5.76 -18.92
CA LEU A 52 10.15 6.46 -18.46
C LEU A 52 10.19 6.64 -16.94
N LEU A 53 9.05 6.88 -16.30
CA LEU A 53 8.95 7.08 -14.85
C LEU A 53 9.25 5.79 -14.07
N MET A 54 8.73 4.66 -14.53
CA MET A 54 8.94 3.35 -13.91
C MET A 54 10.35 2.83 -14.18
N ALA A 55 10.84 2.98 -15.41
CA ALA A 55 12.22 2.65 -15.78
C ALA A 55 13.23 3.46 -14.93
N THR A 56 13.03 4.79 -14.81
CA THR A 56 13.90 5.65 -13.99
C THR A 56 13.83 5.29 -12.50
N ALA A 57 12.64 4.96 -11.98
CA ALA A 57 12.48 4.57 -10.58
C ALA A 57 13.17 3.23 -10.27
N VAL A 58 13.06 2.25 -11.18
CA VAL A 58 13.74 0.96 -11.05
C VAL A 58 15.25 1.10 -11.23
N GLU A 59 15.72 1.90 -12.19
CA GLU A 59 17.17 2.19 -12.36
C GLU A 59 17.77 2.88 -11.12
N GLN A 60 17.08 3.85 -10.54
CA GLN A 60 17.63 4.63 -9.41
C GLN A 60 17.51 3.92 -8.06
N PHE A 61 16.43 3.17 -7.83
CA PHE A 61 16.09 2.64 -6.51
C PHE A 61 16.02 1.11 -6.44
N GLY A 62 15.95 0.44 -7.59
CA GLY A 62 15.73 -1.00 -7.69
C GLY A 62 14.39 -1.45 -7.10
N LEU A 63 14.14 -2.76 -7.16
CA LEU A 63 12.96 -3.37 -6.54
C LEU A 63 12.91 -3.13 -5.02
N LEU A 64 14.07 -3.15 -4.35
CA LEU A 64 14.16 -2.92 -2.91
C LEU A 64 13.76 -1.49 -2.52
N GLY A 65 14.13 -0.48 -3.29
CA GLY A 65 13.74 0.90 -3.00
C GLY A 65 12.25 1.15 -3.26
N LEU A 66 11.66 0.51 -4.28
CA LEU A 66 10.20 0.53 -4.50
C LEU A 66 9.44 -0.07 -3.31
N VAL A 67 9.87 -1.24 -2.84
CA VAL A 67 9.28 -1.89 -1.66
C VAL A 67 9.50 -1.04 -0.40
N GLY A 68 10.70 -0.48 -0.22
CA GLY A 68 11.02 0.40 0.90
C GLY A 68 10.12 1.64 0.94
N LEU A 69 9.91 2.30 -0.20
CA LEU A 69 9.00 3.45 -0.29
C LEU A 69 7.57 3.06 0.07
N LYS A 70 7.08 1.91 -0.41
CA LYS A 70 5.74 1.40 -0.05
C LYS A 70 5.61 1.17 1.45
N VAL A 71 6.62 0.59 2.09
CA VAL A 71 6.64 0.39 3.54
C VAL A 71 6.58 1.73 4.28
N VAL A 72 7.34 2.75 3.84
CA VAL A 72 7.29 4.09 4.42
C VAL A 72 5.89 4.69 4.31
N VAL A 73 5.28 4.64 3.12
CA VAL A 73 3.91 5.12 2.90
C VAL A 73 2.92 4.38 3.80
N PHE A 74 3.04 3.06 3.89
CA PHE A 74 2.19 2.22 4.73
C PHE A 74 2.26 2.63 6.20
N MET A 75 3.47 2.82 6.73
CA MET A 75 3.71 3.25 8.12
C MET A 75 3.18 4.66 8.39
N LEU A 76 3.32 5.58 7.44
CA LEU A 76 2.74 6.93 7.55
C LEU A 76 1.21 6.88 7.58
N CYS A 77 0.59 6.04 6.77
CA CYS A 77 -0.86 5.86 6.79
C CYS A 77 -1.34 5.23 8.11
N ILE A 78 -0.60 4.27 8.68
CA ILE A 78 -0.91 3.73 10.02
C ILE A 78 -0.84 4.85 11.06
N TRP A 79 0.22 5.65 11.03
CA TRP A 79 0.38 6.77 11.94
C TRP A 79 -0.79 7.76 11.85
N VAL A 80 -1.19 8.14 10.63
CA VAL A 80 -2.32 9.06 10.39
C VAL A 80 -3.64 8.46 10.86
N SER A 81 -3.88 7.17 10.60
CA SER A 81 -5.09 6.47 11.07
C SER A 81 -5.16 6.40 12.60
N LEU A 82 -4.04 6.11 13.27
CA LEU A 82 -3.95 6.14 14.74
C LEU A 82 -4.15 7.55 15.29
N TRP A 83 -3.62 8.57 14.63
CA TRP A 83 -3.85 9.96 15.02
C TRP A 83 -5.34 10.34 14.90
N GLY A 84 -6.00 9.98 13.80
CA GLY A 84 -7.45 10.15 13.63
C GLY A 84 -8.26 9.35 14.66
N ALA A 85 -7.83 8.14 15.00
CA ALA A 85 -8.47 7.30 16.01
C ALA A 85 -8.54 8.02 17.37
N ARG A 86 -7.43 8.67 17.78
CA ARG A 86 -7.32 9.39 19.05
C ARG A 86 -8.20 10.63 19.10
N ASP A 87 -8.33 11.35 17.99
CA ASP A 87 -9.21 12.52 17.89
C ASP A 87 -10.70 12.14 17.71
N GLY A 88 -11.01 10.84 17.63
CA GLY A 88 -12.36 10.34 17.36
C GLY A 88 -12.83 10.62 15.93
N ASP A 89 -11.91 10.96 15.02
CA ASP A 89 -12.19 11.24 13.62
C ASP A 89 -12.26 9.95 12.81
N ALA A 90 -13.51 9.47 12.63
CA ALA A 90 -13.80 8.29 11.84
C ALA A 90 -13.33 8.44 10.38
N VAL A 91 -13.36 9.63 9.79
CA VAL A 91 -12.96 9.83 8.39
C VAL A 91 -11.48 9.51 8.25
N VAL A 92 -10.63 10.12 9.07
CA VAL A 92 -9.17 9.90 9.00
C VAL A 92 -8.79 8.45 9.36
N TYR A 93 -9.51 7.87 10.32
CA TYR A 93 -9.35 6.47 10.73
C TYR A 93 -9.55 5.49 9.56
N TYR A 94 -10.68 5.58 8.85
CA TYR A 94 -11.03 4.66 7.75
C TYR A 94 -10.36 5.01 6.43
N LEU A 95 -10.13 6.29 6.16
CA LEU A 95 -9.65 6.77 4.86
C LEU A 95 -8.27 6.19 4.54
N SER A 96 -7.38 6.13 5.53
CA SER A 96 -6.00 5.66 5.33
C SER A 96 -5.92 4.19 4.84
N PRO A 97 -6.47 3.19 5.56
CA PRO A 97 -6.46 1.81 5.08
C PRO A 97 -7.30 1.62 3.81
N ALA A 98 -8.40 2.36 3.65
CA ALA A 98 -9.24 2.26 2.45
C ALA A 98 -8.53 2.77 1.19
N LEU A 99 -7.84 3.91 1.27
CA LEU A 99 -7.07 4.47 0.15
C LEU A 99 -5.96 3.51 -0.28
N LEU A 100 -5.24 2.93 0.68
CA LEU A 100 -4.21 1.93 0.39
C LEU A 100 -4.82 0.71 -0.29
N ALA A 101 -5.90 0.14 0.27
CA ALA A 101 -6.60 -1.00 -0.32
C ALA A 101 -7.05 -0.73 -1.77
N VAL A 102 -7.66 0.43 -2.02
CA VAL A 102 -8.14 0.82 -3.36
C VAL A 102 -6.97 1.02 -4.33
N ALA A 103 -5.93 1.75 -3.92
CA ALA A 103 -4.75 1.96 -4.75
C ALA A 103 -4.06 0.63 -5.09
N GLY A 104 -3.87 -0.23 -4.08
CA GLY A 104 -3.29 -1.56 -4.25
C GLY A 104 -4.11 -2.45 -5.17
N ALA A 105 -5.43 -2.49 -5.00
CA ALA A 105 -6.32 -3.25 -5.86
C ALA A 105 -6.29 -2.74 -7.31
N PHE A 106 -6.34 -1.42 -7.49
CA PHE A 106 -6.24 -0.81 -8.81
C PHE A 106 -4.93 -1.17 -9.51
N THR A 107 -3.79 -0.99 -8.84
CA THR A 107 -2.48 -1.31 -9.40
C THR A 107 -2.34 -2.81 -9.67
N THR A 108 -2.83 -3.66 -8.77
CA THR A 108 -2.83 -5.12 -8.97
C THR A 108 -3.61 -5.50 -10.23
N VAL A 109 -4.84 -4.99 -10.39
CA VAL A 109 -5.67 -5.28 -11.56
C VAL A 109 -5.02 -4.75 -12.83
N TYR A 110 -4.47 -3.54 -12.79
CA TYR A 110 -3.78 -2.93 -13.92
C TYR A 110 -2.54 -3.74 -14.34
N ASN A 111 -1.71 -4.13 -13.38
CA ASN A 111 -0.53 -4.95 -13.62
C ASN A 111 -0.90 -6.32 -14.21
N LEU A 112 -1.93 -6.98 -13.68
CA LEU A 112 -2.41 -8.25 -14.24
C LEU A 112 -2.96 -8.06 -15.66
N TRP A 113 -3.70 -6.97 -15.90
CA TRP A 113 -4.20 -6.67 -17.24
C TRP A 113 -3.06 -6.45 -18.24
N LEU A 114 -1.99 -5.74 -17.85
CA LEU A 114 -0.81 -5.61 -18.70
C LEU A 114 -0.10 -6.96 -18.90
N LEU A 115 0.06 -7.74 -17.84
CA LEU A 115 0.73 -9.04 -17.88
C LEU A 115 0.04 -10.03 -18.83
N PHE A 116 -1.29 -10.02 -18.89
CA PHE A 116 -2.08 -10.94 -19.73
C PHE A 116 -2.61 -10.31 -21.02
N GLY A 117 -2.59 -8.99 -21.15
CA GLY A 117 -3.16 -8.27 -22.29
C GLY A 117 -2.13 -7.82 -23.33
N VAL A 118 -0.84 -7.87 -23.00
CA VAL A 118 0.27 -7.58 -23.92
C VAL A 118 0.81 -8.86 -24.59
N THR A 119 0.55 -10.05 -24.03
CA THR A 119 0.76 -11.36 -24.69
C THR A 119 -0.30 -11.67 -25.74
#